data_AF-A0A5P9PYU0-F1
#
_entry.id   AF-A0A5P9PYU0-F1
#
_cell.length_a   1.000
_cell.length_b   1.000
_cell.length_c   1.000
_cell.angle_alpha   90.00
_cell.angle_beta   90.00
_cell.angle_gamma   90.00
#
_symmetry.space_group_name_H-M   'P 1'
#
loop_
_entity.id
_entity.type
_entity.pdbx_description
1 polymer ?
#
loop_
_entity_poly.entity_id
_entity_poly.type
_entity_poly.pdbx_seq_one_letter_code
_entity_poly.pdbx_strand_id
1 'polypeptide(L)'
;MPKKVDPDERRGLIARALVRLATERGLEAVSLRQVATEAGLSMGAVQHYFRTKDEMLLYALQYQSAERDRRITERVLAIAEHPSPKDIVRTCLAELLPVDEVTRAEQLIETAFFIRALTEPEMRQVITEGTPKLIDFFAGLLRTAQAAGDVAADRDPVQEARLLWSMVDSLRTSVILEECSADEVLTTIDYYLDRLFRPRSKLAVVVVDCPDPRALAPFYEKLLGAERTKDGPDSVELALGGEQPALALHRTEHYLRPDWATGEPAQQLHLDLLVADLDEAEREVLALGGQLLDGSDKPIGYRVYADPAGHPFCLVTPEGLG
;
A
#
# COMPACT_ATOMS: atom_id res chain seq x y z
N MET A 1 -3.46 28.07 -41.99
CA MET A 1 -4.60 27.12 -41.85
C MET A 1 -4.84 26.90 -40.37
N PRO A 2 -6.05 27.05 -39.82
CA PRO A 2 -6.26 26.76 -38.41
C PRO A 2 -6.09 25.26 -38.20
N LYS A 3 -5.26 24.87 -37.22
CA LYS A 3 -5.13 23.49 -36.74
C LYS A 3 -6.54 22.95 -36.46
N LYS A 4 -7.00 21.93 -37.19
CA LYS A 4 -8.21 21.17 -36.82
C LYS A 4 -7.94 20.56 -35.45
N VAL A 5 -8.45 21.19 -34.41
CA VAL A 5 -8.45 20.63 -33.04
C VAL A 5 -9.32 19.38 -33.08
N ASP A 6 -8.83 18.30 -32.48
CA ASP A 6 -9.55 17.03 -32.40
C ASP A 6 -10.91 17.26 -31.70
N PRO A 7 -12.05 16.83 -32.29
CA PRO A 7 -13.34 16.89 -31.64
C PRO A 7 -13.35 16.38 -30.19
N ASP A 8 -12.61 15.33 -29.88
CA ASP A 8 -12.55 14.77 -28.52
C ASP A 8 -11.71 15.62 -27.57
N GLU A 9 -10.59 16.18 -28.04
CA GLU A 9 -9.79 17.15 -27.28
C GLU A 9 -10.62 18.40 -26.93
N ARG A 10 -11.46 18.84 -27.88
CA ARG A 10 -12.33 20.01 -27.70
C ARG A 10 -13.45 19.72 -26.69
N ARG A 11 -14.08 18.55 -26.74
CA ARG A 11 -15.09 18.14 -25.76
C ARG A 11 -14.47 17.98 -24.36
N GLY A 12 -13.27 17.40 -24.26
CA GLY A 12 -12.52 17.30 -23.01
C GLY A 12 -12.19 18.67 -22.40
N LEU A 13 -11.83 19.67 -23.22
CA LEU A 13 -11.65 21.05 -22.75
C LEU A 13 -12.94 21.63 -22.12
N ILE A 14 -14.08 21.40 -22.78
CA ILE A 14 -15.39 21.85 -22.28
C ILE A 14 -15.74 21.14 -20.96
N ALA A 15 -15.51 19.82 -20.87
CA ALA A 15 -15.73 19.06 -19.65
C ALA A 15 -14.88 19.57 -18.49
N ARG A 16 -13.58 19.82 -18.69
CA ARG A 16 -12.70 20.39 -17.65
C ARG A 16 -13.13 21.78 -17.19
N ALA A 17 -13.59 22.62 -18.12
CA ALA A 17 -14.15 23.94 -17.80
C ALA A 17 -15.43 23.83 -16.96
N LEU A 18 -16.32 22.89 -17.32
CA LEU A 18 -17.52 22.60 -16.54
C LEU A 18 -17.18 22.17 -15.12
N VAL A 19 -16.24 21.22 -14.99
CA VAL A 19 -15.76 20.68 -13.71
C VAL A 19 -15.29 21.81 -12.80
N ARG A 20 -14.41 22.69 -13.28
CA ARG A 20 -13.92 23.84 -12.49
C ARG A 20 -15.06 24.76 -12.03
N LEU A 21 -15.96 25.14 -12.95
CA LEU A 21 -17.10 25.99 -12.59
C LEU A 21 -18.03 25.34 -11.57
N ALA A 22 -18.29 24.04 -11.69
CA ALA A 22 -19.14 23.30 -10.79
C ALA A 22 -18.54 23.23 -9.37
N THR A 23 -17.23 23.00 -9.26
CA THR A 23 -16.51 22.99 -7.98
C THR A 23 -16.50 24.37 -7.31
N GLU A 24 -16.34 25.46 -8.07
CA GLU A 24 -16.26 26.82 -7.50
C GLU A 24 -17.63 27.42 -7.15
N ARG A 25 -18.67 27.15 -7.95
CA ARG A 25 -19.94 27.90 -7.91
C ARG A 25 -21.16 27.01 -7.70
N GLY A 26 -20.98 25.70 -7.60
CA GLY A 26 -22.05 24.72 -7.56
C GLY A 26 -22.68 24.45 -8.92
N LEU A 27 -23.25 23.26 -9.09
CA LEU A 27 -23.80 22.77 -10.36
C LEU A 27 -25.03 23.55 -10.86
N GLU A 28 -25.83 24.06 -9.93
CA GLU A 28 -27.01 24.91 -10.18
C GLU A 28 -26.64 26.13 -11.03
N ALA A 29 -25.55 26.81 -10.66
CA ALA A 29 -25.11 28.05 -11.27
C ALA A 29 -24.45 27.88 -12.65
N VAL A 30 -24.22 26.65 -13.11
CA VAL A 30 -23.54 26.35 -14.38
C VAL A 30 -24.52 26.41 -15.57
N SER A 31 -24.14 27.13 -16.63
CA SER A 31 -24.81 27.17 -17.93
C SER A 31 -23.81 27.02 -19.07
N LEU A 32 -24.28 26.62 -20.26
CA LEU A 32 -23.41 26.51 -21.45
C LEU A 32 -22.65 27.81 -21.75
N ARG A 33 -23.24 28.98 -21.48
CA ARG A 33 -22.60 30.28 -21.71
C ARG A 33 -21.43 30.52 -20.74
N GLN A 34 -21.60 30.17 -19.47
CA GLN A 34 -20.51 30.28 -18.50
C GLN A 34 -19.40 29.27 -18.83
N VAL A 35 -19.74 28.03 -19.18
CA VAL A 35 -18.76 27.03 -19.59
C VAL A 35 -18.00 27.46 -20.84
N ALA A 36 -18.70 28.06 -21.83
CA ALA A 36 -18.04 28.64 -23.00
C ALA A 36 -17.03 29.73 -22.59
N THR A 37 -17.42 30.63 -21.69
CA THR A 37 -16.54 31.70 -21.19
C THR A 37 -15.31 31.12 -20.47
N GLU A 38 -15.52 30.16 -19.57
CA GLU A 38 -14.44 29.48 -18.83
C GLU A 38 -13.51 28.68 -19.74
N ALA A 39 -14.05 28.05 -20.78
CA ALA A 39 -13.26 27.31 -21.76
C ALA A 39 -12.53 28.20 -22.78
N GLY A 40 -12.77 29.53 -22.76
CA GLY A 40 -12.27 30.46 -23.78
C GLY A 40 -12.88 30.22 -25.16
N LEU A 41 -14.12 29.71 -25.21
CA LEU A 41 -14.84 29.35 -26.43
C LEU A 41 -16.05 30.28 -26.66
N SER A 42 -16.47 30.40 -27.92
CA SER A 42 -17.73 31.07 -28.22
C SER A 42 -18.92 30.19 -27.83
N MET A 43 -20.06 30.82 -27.53
CA MET A 43 -21.31 30.09 -27.25
C MET A 43 -21.68 29.13 -28.39
N GLY A 44 -21.56 29.58 -29.64
CA GLY A 44 -21.85 28.75 -30.81
C GLY A 44 -20.90 27.55 -30.95
N ALA A 45 -19.63 27.70 -30.53
CA ALA A 45 -18.68 26.59 -30.53
C ALA A 45 -19.05 25.51 -29.50
N VAL A 46 -19.49 25.88 -28.29
CA VAL A 46 -19.97 24.89 -27.30
C VAL A 46 -21.27 24.25 -27.75
N GLN A 47 -22.21 25.03 -28.30
CA GLN A 47 -23.49 24.53 -28.82
C GLN A 47 -23.36 23.55 -29.99
N HIS A 48 -22.24 23.59 -30.72
CA HIS A 48 -21.93 22.60 -31.75
C HIS A 48 -21.67 21.21 -31.16
N TYR A 49 -21.13 21.13 -29.94
CA TYR A 49 -20.83 19.86 -29.26
C TYR A 49 -21.91 19.41 -28.28
N PHE A 50 -22.58 20.36 -27.63
CA PHE A 50 -23.58 20.08 -26.61
C PHE A 50 -24.80 20.98 -26.80
N ARG A 51 -25.95 20.37 -27.09
CA ARG A 51 -27.21 21.08 -27.33
C ARG A 51 -27.89 21.50 -26.04
N THR A 52 -27.75 20.71 -24.98
CA THR A 52 -28.38 20.94 -23.68
C THR A 52 -27.36 20.93 -22.54
N LYS A 53 -27.75 21.49 -21.39
CA LYS A 53 -26.94 21.43 -20.16
C LYS A 53 -26.73 19.97 -19.75
N ASP A 54 -27.76 19.14 -19.93
CA ASP A 54 -27.75 17.73 -19.51
C ASP A 54 -26.81 16.88 -20.36
N GLU A 55 -26.76 17.11 -21.67
CA GLU A 55 -25.79 16.44 -22.56
C GLU A 55 -24.35 16.78 -22.17
N MET A 56 -24.07 18.06 -21.89
CA MET A 56 -22.77 18.53 -21.47
C MET A 56 -22.35 17.93 -20.12
N LEU A 57 -23.30 17.84 -19.20
CA LEU A 57 -23.12 17.31 -17.86
C LEU A 57 -22.91 15.80 -17.86
N LEU A 58 -23.72 15.06 -18.61
CA LEU A 58 -23.56 13.63 -18.84
C LEU A 58 -22.17 13.31 -19.40
N TYR A 59 -21.74 14.06 -20.41
CA TYR A 59 -20.41 13.89 -20.97
C TYR A 59 -19.31 14.18 -19.96
N ALA A 60 -19.46 15.21 -19.11
CA ALA A 60 -18.47 15.53 -18.09
C ALA A 60 -18.29 14.39 -17.07
N LEU A 61 -19.37 13.74 -16.64
CA LEU A 61 -19.30 12.55 -15.77
C LEU A 61 -18.54 11.39 -16.43
N GLN A 62 -18.87 11.10 -17.69
CA GLN A 62 -18.19 10.04 -18.45
C GLN A 62 -16.70 10.35 -18.65
N TYR A 63 -16.38 11.61 -18.95
CA TYR A 63 -15.00 12.08 -19.09
C TYR A 63 -14.22 11.93 -17.77
N GLN A 64 -14.79 12.32 -16.63
CA GLN A 64 -14.17 12.14 -15.31
C GLN A 64 -13.94 10.66 -14.98
N SER A 65 -14.91 9.78 -15.26
CA SER A 65 -14.73 8.34 -15.05
C SER A 65 -13.55 7.79 -15.88
N ALA A 66 -13.44 8.18 -17.15
CA ALA A 66 -12.35 7.74 -18.02
C ALA A 66 -10.98 8.27 -17.56
N GLU A 67 -10.90 9.52 -17.10
CA GLU A 67 -9.65 10.05 -16.53
C GLU A 67 -9.26 9.33 -15.24
N ARG A 68 -10.21 8.99 -14.37
CA ARG A 68 -9.95 8.18 -13.18
C ARG A 68 -9.43 6.79 -13.55
N ASP A 69 -10.04 6.11 -14.52
CA ASP A 69 -9.56 4.80 -14.99
C ASP A 69 -8.12 4.88 -15.54
N ARG A 70 -7.79 5.96 -16.25
CA ARG A 70 -6.43 6.23 -16.73
C ARG A 70 -5.45 6.40 -15.58
N ARG A 71 -5.79 7.21 -14.56
CA ARG A 71 -4.94 7.42 -13.38
C ARG A 71 -4.73 6.16 -12.56
N ILE A 72 -5.80 5.36 -12.35
CA ILE A 72 -5.70 4.04 -11.70
C ILE A 72 -4.67 3.18 -12.44
N THR A 73 -4.80 3.08 -13.77
CA THR A 73 -3.88 2.28 -14.59
C THR A 73 -2.43 2.78 -14.46
N GLU A 74 -2.20 4.08 -14.56
CA GLU A 74 -0.87 4.68 -14.44
C GLU A 74 -0.26 4.43 -13.06
N ARG A 75 -1.03 4.63 -11.98
CA ARG A 75 -0.58 4.41 -10.60
C ARG A 75 -0.28 2.93 -10.34
N VAL A 76 -1.12 2.02 -10.80
CA VAL A 76 -0.92 0.56 -10.66
C VAL A 76 0.36 0.11 -11.35
N LEU A 77 0.60 0.56 -12.59
CA LEU A 77 1.80 0.21 -13.35
C LEU A 77 3.09 0.83 -12.75
N ALA A 78 2.97 1.92 -11.99
CA ALA A 78 4.09 2.55 -11.31
C ALA A 78 4.49 1.83 -10.01
N ILE A 79 3.63 0.99 -9.42
CA ILE A 79 3.91 0.27 -8.17
C ILE A 79 4.92 -0.86 -8.41
N ALA A 80 4.65 -1.71 -9.40
CA ALA A 80 5.48 -2.86 -9.74
C ALA A 80 5.20 -3.33 -11.16
N GLU A 81 6.14 -4.07 -11.76
CA GLU A 81 5.93 -4.76 -13.04
C GLU A 81 4.76 -5.75 -12.98
N HIS A 82 4.60 -6.39 -11.82
CA HIS A 82 3.50 -7.32 -11.52
C HIS A 82 2.86 -6.94 -10.17
N PRO A 83 1.94 -5.96 -10.15
CA PRO A 83 1.31 -5.51 -8.92
C PRO A 83 0.42 -6.60 -8.33
N SER A 84 0.41 -6.73 -7.01
CA SER A 84 -0.43 -7.73 -6.34
C SER A 84 -1.91 -7.34 -6.44
N PRO A 85 -2.86 -8.30 -6.31
CA PRO A 85 -4.28 -7.97 -6.23
C PRO A 85 -4.60 -6.96 -5.12
N LYS A 86 -3.85 -6.99 -4.00
CA LYS A 86 -3.99 -6.01 -2.91
C LYS A 86 -3.61 -4.60 -3.35
N ASP A 87 -2.50 -4.45 -4.08
CA ASP A 87 -2.02 -3.15 -4.58
C ASP A 87 -3.02 -2.54 -5.56
N ILE A 88 -3.58 -3.38 -6.45
CA ILE A 88 -4.60 -2.96 -7.42
C ILE A 88 -5.86 -2.49 -6.68
N VAL A 89 -6.38 -3.30 -5.75
CA VAL A 89 -7.56 -2.93 -4.95
C VAL A 89 -7.30 -1.64 -4.18
N ARG A 90 -6.19 -1.52 -3.45
CA ARG A 90 -5.84 -0.32 -2.68
C ARG A 90 -5.80 0.93 -3.55
N THR A 91 -5.16 0.84 -4.73
CA THR A 91 -5.04 1.96 -5.67
C THR A 91 -6.41 2.40 -6.20
N CYS A 92 -7.26 1.44 -6.57
CA CYS A 92 -8.63 1.73 -6.98
C CYS A 92 -9.42 2.42 -5.87
N LEU A 93 -9.36 1.93 -4.63
CA LEU A 93 -10.08 2.52 -3.49
C LEU A 93 -9.60 3.95 -3.22
N ALA A 94 -8.29 4.19 -3.24
CA ALA A 94 -7.73 5.53 -3.05
C ALA A 94 -8.19 6.53 -4.13
N GLU A 95 -8.25 6.11 -5.40
CA GLU A 95 -8.78 6.94 -6.51
C GLU A 95 -10.29 7.18 -6.45
N LEU A 96 -11.01 6.33 -5.73
CA LEU A 96 -12.43 6.49 -5.48
C LEU A 96 -12.70 7.36 -4.25
N LEU A 97 -11.70 7.68 -3.42
CA LEU A 97 -11.87 8.47 -2.19
C LEU A 97 -11.34 9.90 -2.39
N PRO A 98 -11.94 10.92 -1.74
CA PRO A 98 -11.52 12.32 -1.86
C PRO A 98 -10.27 12.63 -1.02
N VAL A 99 -9.16 11.95 -1.31
CA VAL A 99 -7.90 11.99 -0.53
C VAL A 99 -6.90 13.03 -1.02
N ASP A 100 -7.14 13.60 -2.20
CA ASP A 100 -6.35 14.70 -2.77
C ASP A 100 -7.26 15.76 -3.41
N GLU A 101 -6.70 16.90 -3.84
CA GLU A 101 -7.49 18.01 -4.41
C GLU A 101 -8.28 17.58 -5.66
N VAL A 102 -7.72 16.68 -6.47
CA VAL A 102 -8.33 16.21 -7.72
C VAL A 102 -9.53 15.33 -7.43
N THR A 103 -9.32 14.29 -6.64
CA THR A 103 -10.37 13.36 -6.21
C THR A 103 -11.45 14.06 -5.39
N ARG A 104 -11.09 15.06 -4.56
CA ARG A 104 -12.08 15.88 -3.83
C ARG A 104 -12.96 16.70 -4.78
N ALA A 105 -12.39 17.33 -5.80
CA ALA A 105 -13.17 18.04 -6.81
C ALA A 105 -14.09 17.10 -7.60
N GLU A 106 -13.61 15.91 -7.98
CA GLU A 106 -14.42 14.89 -8.64
C GLU A 106 -15.59 14.42 -7.76
N GLN A 107 -15.35 14.19 -6.47
CA GLN A 107 -16.39 13.75 -5.54
C GLN A 107 -17.44 14.83 -5.26
N LEU A 108 -17.05 16.11 -5.17
CA LEU A 108 -18.01 17.22 -5.06
C LEU A 108 -18.94 17.29 -6.28
N ILE A 109 -18.39 17.01 -7.46
CA ILE A 109 -19.17 16.96 -8.69
C ILE A 109 -20.10 15.74 -8.68
N GLU A 110 -19.59 14.53 -8.43
CA GLU A 110 -20.42 13.32 -8.28
C GLU A 110 -21.57 13.54 -7.28
N THR A 111 -21.30 14.20 -6.15
CA THR A 111 -22.32 14.55 -5.14
C THR A 111 -23.40 15.49 -5.71
N ALA A 112 -23.01 16.53 -6.45
CA ALA A 112 -23.96 17.43 -7.07
C ALA A 112 -24.83 16.74 -8.14
N PHE A 113 -24.26 15.76 -8.84
CA PHE A 113 -24.97 14.93 -9.80
C PHE A 113 -25.89 13.88 -9.16
N PHE A 114 -25.52 13.36 -7.99
CA PHE A 114 -26.31 12.40 -7.24
C PHE A 114 -27.71 12.93 -6.92
N ILE A 115 -27.82 14.20 -6.50
CA ILE A 115 -29.12 14.85 -6.22
C ILE A 115 -30.05 14.78 -7.44
N ARG A 116 -29.52 14.98 -8.64
CA ARG A 116 -30.28 14.91 -9.90
C ARG A 116 -30.69 13.48 -10.24
N ALA A 117 -29.81 12.51 -10.02
CA ALA A 117 -30.12 11.10 -10.24
C ALA A 117 -31.27 10.57 -9.36
N LEU A 118 -31.59 11.24 -8.25
CA LEU A 118 -32.78 10.90 -7.47
C LEU A 118 -34.07 11.14 -8.27
N THR A 119 -34.11 12.16 -9.14
CA THR A 119 -35.30 12.54 -9.90
C THR A 119 -35.22 12.22 -11.41
N GLU A 120 -34.02 12.04 -11.96
CA GLU A 120 -33.77 11.89 -13.40
C GLU A 120 -33.26 10.47 -13.74
N PRO A 121 -34.05 9.63 -14.44
CA PRO A 121 -33.68 8.25 -14.75
C PRO A 121 -32.39 8.09 -15.56
N GLU A 122 -32.14 8.98 -16.52
CA GLU A 122 -30.93 8.93 -17.36
C GLU A 122 -29.66 9.17 -16.53
N MET A 123 -29.70 10.13 -15.61
CA MET A 123 -28.59 10.41 -14.69
C MET A 123 -28.39 9.27 -13.69
N ARG A 124 -29.49 8.68 -13.20
CA ARG A 124 -29.46 7.52 -12.31
C ARG A 124 -28.78 6.33 -12.97
N GLN A 125 -29.10 6.05 -14.23
CA GLN A 125 -28.48 4.96 -14.97
C GLN A 125 -26.96 5.14 -15.02
N VAL A 126 -26.49 6.35 -15.31
CA VAL A 126 -25.05 6.65 -15.46
C VAL A 126 -24.28 6.47 -14.14
N ILE A 127 -24.86 6.94 -13.03
CA ILE A 127 -24.24 6.78 -11.71
C ILE A 127 -24.25 5.32 -11.24
N THR A 128 -25.31 4.56 -11.53
CA THR A 128 -25.47 3.20 -11.02
C THR A 128 -24.82 2.11 -11.90
N GLU A 129 -24.59 2.39 -13.19
CA GLU A 129 -24.05 1.40 -14.14
C GLU A 129 -22.64 0.90 -13.78
N GLY A 130 -21.82 1.74 -13.16
CA GLY A 130 -20.44 1.40 -12.80
C GLY A 130 -20.33 0.45 -11.60
N THR A 131 -21.28 0.49 -10.66
CA THR A 131 -21.16 -0.21 -9.38
C THR A 131 -21.09 -1.74 -9.54
N PRO A 132 -21.97 -2.40 -10.32
CA PRO A 132 -21.86 -3.85 -10.53
C PRO A 132 -20.53 -4.26 -11.18
N LYS A 133 -20.04 -3.49 -12.15
CA LYS A 133 -18.78 -3.76 -12.85
C LYS A 133 -17.59 -3.66 -11.89
N LEU A 134 -17.60 -2.67 -10.98
CA LEU A 134 -16.56 -2.51 -9.96
C LEU A 134 -16.56 -3.66 -8.96
N ILE A 135 -17.75 -4.07 -8.49
CA ILE A 135 -17.90 -5.22 -7.57
C ILE A 135 -17.37 -6.49 -8.24
N ASP A 136 -17.73 -6.74 -9.50
CA ASP A 136 -17.26 -7.91 -10.25
C ASP A 136 -15.74 -7.89 -10.47
N PHE A 137 -15.17 -6.70 -10.74
CA PHE A 137 -13.74 -6.50 -10.86
C PHE A 137 -13.00 -6.84 -9.56
N PHE A 138 -13.41 -6.26 -8.42
CA PHE A 138 -12.82 -6.57 -7.12
C PHE A 138 -13.01 -8.03 -6.73
N ALA A 139 -14.19 -8.61 -6.97
CA ALA A 139 -14.41 -10.04 -6.74
C ALA A 139 -13.49 -10.91 -7.61
N GLY A 140 -13.19 -10.48 -8.85
CA GLY A 140 -12.20 -11.12 -9.71
C GLY A 140 -10.79 -11.12 -9.10
N LEU A 141 -10.33 -9.96 -8.64
CA LEU A 141 -9.04 -9.81 -7.97
C LEU A 141 -8.94 -10.66 -6.70
N LEU A 142 -10.01 -10.68 -5.89
CA LEU A 142 -10.07 -11.48 -4.68
C LEU A 142 -10.06 -12.98 -4.96
N ARG A 143 -10.71 -13.46 -6.04
CA ARG A 143 -10.60 -14.86 -6.47
C ARG A 143 -9.17 -15.22 -6.90
N THR A 144 -8.49 -14.33 -7.62
CA THR A 144 -7.06 -14.51 -7.96
C THR A 144 -6.20 -14.59 -6.70
N ALA A 145 -6.44 -13.72 -5.73
CA ALA A 145 -5.73 -13.73 -4.45
C ALA A 145 -6.04 -14.99 -3.63
N GLN A 146 -7.27 -15.53 -3.67
CA GLN A 146 -7.62 -16.81 -3.06
C GLN A 146 -6.89 -17.98 -3.71
N ALA A 147 -6.72 -17.98 -5.04
CA ALA A 147 -5.98 -19.02 -5.75
C ALA A 147 -4.48 -19.01 -5.39
N ALA A 148 -3.90 -17.84 -5.17
CA ALA A 148 -2.55 -17.68 -4.60
C ALA A 148 -2.51 -18.00 -3.10
N GLY A 149 -3.66 -17.90 -2.43
CA GLY A 149 -3.87 -18.11 -1.00
C GLY A 149 -3.56 -16.90 -0.12
N ASP A 150 -3.41 -15.72 -0.71
CA ASP A 150 -3.28 -14.45 0.01
C ASP A 150 -4.60 -14.00 0.64
N VAL A 151 -5.73 -14.57 0.20
CA VAL A 151 -7.06 -14.40 0.81
C VAL A 151 -7.58 -15.78 1.21
N ALA A 152 -8.21 -15.85 2.39
CA ALA A 152 -8.74 -17.11 2.90
C ALA A 152 -9.87 -17.66 2.00
N ALA A 153 -9.88 -18.97 1.77
CA ALA A 153 -10.79 -19.64 0.84
C ALA A 153 -12.26 -19.67 1.31
N ASP A 154 -12.52 -19.44 2.59
CA ASP A 154 -13.85 -19.36 3.19
C ASP A 154 -14.52 -17.98 3.02
N ARG A 155 -13.78 -16.99 2.53
CA ARG A 155 -14.28 -15.64 2.23
C ARG A 155 -15.09 -15.67 0.94
N ASP A 156 -16.25 -15.03 0.93
CA ASP A 156 -17.03 -14.80 -0.29
C ASP A 156 -16.49 -13.55 -1.01
N PRO A 157 -15.83 -13.69 -2.19
CA PRO A 157 -15.23 -12.56 -2.90
C PRO A 157 -16.23 -11.47 -3.28
N VAL A 158 -17.49 -11.85 -3.56
CA VAL A 158 -18.52 -10.88 -3.96
C VAL A 158 -18.98 -10.08 -2.75
N GLN A 159 -19.10 -10.72 -1.58
CA GLN A 159 -19.48 -10.01 -0.35
C GLN A 159 -18.35 -9.10 0.14
N GLU A 160 -17.11 -9.57 0.11
CA GLU A 160 -15.94 -8.75 0.45
C GLU A 160 -15.83 -7.53 -0.50
N ALA A 161 -16.06 -7.71 -1.81
CA ALA A 161 -16.11 -6.60 -2.77
C ALA A 161 -17.25 -5.60 -2.49
N ARG A 162 -18.42 -6.06 -2.05
CA ARG A 162 -19.52 -5.17 -1.61
C ARG A 162 -19.15 -4.39 -0.36
N LEU A 163 -18.47 -5.02 0.60
CA LEU A 163 -17.99 -4.35 1.80
C LEU A 163 -16.98 -3.25 1.46
N LEU A 164 -16.03 -3.53 0.57
CA LEU A 164 -15.09 -2.53 0.04
C LEU A 164 -15.81 -1.33 -0.59
N TRP A 165 -16.81 -1.58 -1.45
CA TRP A 165 -17.60 -0.50 -2.03
C TRP A 165 -18.41 0.28 -0.99
N SER A 166 -18.98 -0.40 0.01
CA SER A 166 -19.78 0.23 1.06
C SER A 166 -18.93 1.14 1.95
N MET A 167 -17.68 0.73 2.22
CA MET A 167 -16.68 1.57 2.89
C MET A 167 -16.40 2.83 2.08
N VAL A 168 -16.15 2.71 0.77
CA VAL A 168 -15.91 3.86 -0.11
C VAL A 168 -17.08 4.83 -0.10
N ASP A 169 -18.30 4.31 -0.31
CA ASP A 169 -19.52 5.12 -0.37
C ASP A 169 -19.74 5.93 0.92
N SER A 170 -19.55 5.28 2.08
CA SER A 170 -19.63 5.96 3.39
C SER A 170 -18.51 6.97 3.61
N LEU A 171 -17.25 6.57 3.38
CA LEU A 171 -16.07 7.36 3.72
C LEU A 171 -15.92 8.61 2.84
N ARG A 172 -16.37 8.57 1.58
CA ARG A 172 -16.47 9.75 0.71
C ARG A 172 -17.22 10.89 1.38
N THR A 173 -18.41 10.57 1.90
CA THR A 173 -19.29 11.55 2.54
C THR A 173 -18.64 12.10 3.81
N SER A 174 -18.08 11.24 4.65
CA SER A 174 -17.42 11.67 5.89
C SER A 174 -16.23 12.61 5.64
N VAL A 175 -15.42 12.39 4.61
CA VAL A 175 -14.30 13.30 4.26
C VAL A 175 -14.80 14.62 3.66
N ILE A 176 -15.89 14.60 2.88
CA ILE A 176 -16.49 15.85 2.36
C ILE A 176 -17.08 16.68 3.50
N LEU A 177 -17.73 16.04 4.46
CA LEU A 177 -18.33 16.69 5.64
C LEU A 177 -17.31 17.01 6.74
N GLU A 178 -16.02 16.74 6.50
CA GLU A 178 -14.91 16.99 7.44
C GLU A 178 -15.06 16.24 8.78
N GLU A 179 -15.76 15.10 8.77
CA GLU A 179 -15.88 14.18 9.91
C GLU A 179 -14.60 13.36 10.12
N CYS A 180 -13.82 13.16 9.05
CA CYS A 180 -12.51 12.50 9.09
C CYS A 180 -11.57 13.07 8.02
N SER A 181 -10.28 12.91 8.27
CA SER A 181 -9.19 13.28 7.36
C SER A 181 -8.94 12.20 6.29
N ALA A 182 -8.25 12.58 5.22
CA ALA A 182 -7.81 11.65 4.18
C ALA A 182 -6.92 10.52 4.76
N ASP A 183 -6.04 10.85 5.70
CA ASP A 183 -5.13 9.89 6.34
C ASP A 183 -5.89 8.87 7.18
N GLU A 184 -6.91 9.28 7.93
CA GLU A 184 -7.76 8.36 8.71
C GLU A 184 -8.53 7.39 7.81
N VAL A 185 -9.01 7.87 6.66
CA VAL A 185 -9.69 7.02 5.68
C VAL A 185 -8.74 6.02 5.06
N LEU A 186 -7.55 6.44 4.60
CA LEU A 186 -6.55 5.55 4.04
C LEU A 186 -6.10 4.51 5.06
N THR A 187 -5.91 4.92 6.32
CA THR A 187 -5.60 4.01 7.44
C THR A 187 -6.71 2.97 7.63
N THR A 188 -7.97 3.37 7.52
CA THR A 188 -9.11 2.46 7.64
C THR A 188 -9.18 1.45 6.50
N ILE A 189 -8.89 1.89 5.26
CA ILE A 189 -8.79 1.01 4.09
C ILE A 189 -7.64 0.02 4.26
N ASP A 190 -6.46 0.50 4.65
CA ASP A 190 -5.27 -0.32 4.83
C ASP A 190 -5.48 -1.38 5.92
N TYR A 191 -6.07 -1.00 7.05
CA TYR A 191 -6.45 -1.95 8.11
C TYR A 191 -7.37 -3.07 7.60
N TYR A 192 -8.38 -2.73 6.79
CA TYR A 192 -9.28 -3.73 6.23
C TYR A 192 -8.56 -4.64 5.23
N LEU A 193 -7.75 -4.07 4.33
CA LEU A 193 -6.99 -4.81 3.34
C LEU A 193 -5.95 -5.74 3.99
N ASP A 194 -5.26 -5.30 5.06
CA ASP A 194 -4.34 -6.16 5.82
C ASP A 194 -5.06 -7.34 6.49
N ARG A 195 -6.31 -7.12 6.93
CA ARG A 195 -7.12 -8.17 7.52
C ARG A 195 -7.64 -9.16 6.47
N LEU A 196 -7.98 -8.67 5.28
CA LEU A 196 -8.51 -9.46 4.16
C LEU A 196 -7.41 -10.25 3.45
N PHE A 197 -6.31 -9.58 3.12
CA PHE A 197 -5.12 -10.14 2.49
C PHE A 197 -4.14 -10.60 3.57
N ARG A 198 -4.23 -11.86 3.97
CA ARG A 198 -3.33 -12.47 4.95
C ARG A 198 -2.40 -13.45 4.23
N PRO A 199 -1.07 -13.28 4.32
CA PRO A 199 -0.16 -14.25 3.73
C PRO A 199 -0.39 -15.64 4.33
N ARG A 200 -0.31 -16.69 3.49
CA ARG A 200 -0.46 -18.11 3.91
C ARG A 200 0.55 -18.53 4.95
N SER A 201 1.74 -17.95 4.89
CA SER A 201 2.85 -18.24 5.78
C SER A 201 3.13 -17.04 6.67
N LYS A 202 3.43 -17.34 7.93
CA LYS A 202 4.05 -16.40 8.86
C LYS A 202 5.42 -16.98 9.19
N LEU A 203 6.43 -16.12 9.27
CA LEU A 203 7.70 -16.51 9.84
C LEU A 203 7.44 -16.92 11.29
N ALA A 204 7.61 -18.20 11.58
CA ALA A 204 7.37 -18.74 12.92
C ALA A 204 8.64 -18.65 13.77
N VAL A 205 9.76 -19.11 13.23
CA VAL A 205 11.05 -19.15 13.93
C VAL A 205 12.18 -19.08 12.90
N VAL A 206 13.24 -18.34 13.22
CA VAL A 206 14.51 -18.41 12.50
C VAL A 206 15.38 -19.48 13.14
N VAL A 207 15.90 -20.42 12.34
CA VAL A 207 16.78 -21.48 12.83
C VAL A 207 18.22 -21.15 12.47
N VAL A 208 19.11 -21.14 13.46
CA VAL A 208 20.55 -20.93 13.31
C VAL A 208 21.27 -22.23 13.65
N ASP A 209 21.93 -22.78 12.65
CA ASP A 209 22.75 -23.99 12.80
C ASP A 209 24.01 -23.68 13.61
N CYS A 210 24.41 -24.56 14.51
CA CYS A 210 25.61 -24.38 15.33
C CYS A 210 26.16 -25.73 15.79
N PRO A 211 27.43 -25.79 16.24
CA PRO A 211 28.00 -27.02 16.76
C PRO A 211 27.45 -27.36 18.16
N ASP A 212 27.06 -26.36 18.96
CA ASP A 212 26.51 -26.55 20.30
C ASP A 212 25.45 -25.47 20.65
N PRO A 213 24.15 -25.81 20.57
CA PRO A 213 23.05 -24.90 20.91
C PRO A 213 23.11 -24.35 22.34
N ARG A 214 23.54 -25.16 23.32
CA ARG A 214 23.55 -24.76 24.74
C ARG A 214 24.69 -23.82 25.06
N ALA A 215 25.82 -23.96 24.35
CA ALA A 215 26.96 -23.07 24.49
C ALA A 215 26.70 -21.72 23.82
N LEU A 216 25.96 -21.71 22.70
CA LEU A 216 25.63 -20.48 21.97
C LEU A 216 24.44 -19.72 22.57
N ALA A 217 23.48 -20.40 23.19
CA ALA A 217 22.28 -19.77 23.76
C ALA A 217 22.54 -18.56 24.70
N PRO A 218 23.49 -18.60 25.66
CA PRO A 218 23.76 -17.48 26.55
C PRO A 218 24.13 -16.18 25.84
N PHE A 219 24.74 -16.27 24.65
CA PHE A 219 25.07 -15.11 23.83
C PHE A 219 23.80 -14.39 23.38
N TYR A 220 22.86 -15.11 22.75
CA TYR A 220 21.62 -14.53 22.25
C TYR A 220 20.61 -14.19 23.35
N GLU A 221 20.60 -14.93 24.47
CA GLU A 221 19.79 -14.57 25.66
C GLU A 221 20.17 -13.19 26.20
N LYS A 222 21.47 -12.88 26.27
CA LYS A 222 21.95 -11.59 26.75
C LYS A 222 21.79 -10.50 25.70
N LEU A 223 22.28 -10.75 24.49
CA LEU A 223 22.29 -9.76 23.41
C LEU A 223 20.88 -9.29 23.01
N LEU A 224 19.89 -10.19 23.02
CA LEU A 224 18.52 -9.89 22.58
C LEU A 224 17.52 -9.74 23.74
N GLY A 225 17.97 -9.90 24.99
CA GLY A 225 17.08 -10.03 26.14
C GLY A 225 16.10 -11.20 26.00
N ALA A 226 16.53 -12.29 25.35
CA ALA A 226 15.69 -13.44 25.02
C ALA A 226 15.55 -14.40 26.20
N GLU A 227 14.41 -15.08 26.28
CA GLU A 227 14.15 -16.13 27.28
C GLU A 227 14.10 -17.52 26.63
N ARG A 228 14.72 -18.52 27.25
CA ARG A 228 14.62 -19.91 26.80
C ARG A 228 13.21 -20.46 26.99
N THR A 229 12.59 -20.91 25.90
CA THR A 229 11.32 -21.63 25.91
C THR A 229 11.52 -23.15 25.80
N LYS A 230 12.67 -23.59 25.26
CA LYS A 230 13.06 -24.99 25.18
C LYS A 230 14.56 -25.13 25.35
N ASP A 231 14.96 -26.15 26.11
CA ASP A 231 16.37 -26.49 26.32
C ASP A 231 16.60 -28.00 26.07
N GLY A 232 17.07 -28.33 24.87
CA GLY A 232 17.41 -29.68 24.45
C GLY A 232 18.87 -29.81 24.02
N PRO A 233 19.40 -31.06 23.92
CA PRO A 233 20.76 -31.31 23.47
C PRO A 233 20.98 -30.97 21.98
N ASP A 234 19.94 -31.13 21.17
CA ASP A 234 19.97 -30.91 19.71
C ASP A 234 19.38 -29.55 19.31
N SER A 235 18.57 -28.93 20.18
CA SER A 235 18.11 -27.57 19.95
C SER A 235 17.77 -26.81 21.23
N VAL A 236 17.98 -25.51 21.19
CA VAL A 236 17.53 -24.54 22.18
C VAL A 236 16.65 -23.52 21.47
N GLU A 237 15.47 -23.22 22.01
CA GLU A 237 14.54 -22.24 21.44
C GLU A 237 14.43 -21.03 22.37
N LEU A 238 14.46 -19.84 21.78
CA LEU A 238 14.51 -18.54 22.45
C LEU A 238 13.32 -17.69 22.00
N ALA A 239 12.60 -17.13 22.95
CA ALA A 239 11.52 -16.17 22.70
C ALA A 239 11.98 -14.74 22.91
N LEU A 240 11.50 -13.84 22.04
CA LEU A 240 11.79 -12.41 22.07
C LEU A 240 10.52 -11.66 22.51
N GLY A 241 10.36 -11.45 23.82
CA GLY A 241 9.26 -10.67 24.38
C GLY A 241 7.86 -11.33 24.37
N GLY A 242 7.76 -12.65 24.20
CA GLY A 242 6.50 -13.39 24.19
C GLY A 242 6.64 -14.88 24.56
N GLU A 243 5.56 -15.66 24.49
CA GLU A 243 5.58 -17.10 24.83
C GLU A 243 6.05 -18.00 23.67
N GLN A 244 6.02 -17.51 22.42
CA GLN A 244 6.43 -18.28 21.25
C GLN A 244 7.91 -18.04 20.91
N PRO A 245 8.65 -19.08 20.48
CA PRO A 245 10.03 -18.92 20.08
C PRO A 245 10.13 -18.11 18.78
N ALA A 246 11.09 -17.19 18.73
CA ALA A 246 11.42 -16.41 17.53
C ALA A 246 12.76 -16.84 16.92
N LEU A 247 13.67 -17.36 17.74
CA LEU A 247 14.99 -17.86 17.34
C LEU A 247 15.20 -19.28 17.89
N ALA A 248 15.68 -20.20 17.06
CA ALA A 248 16.08 -21.55 17.47
C ALA A 248 17.52 -21.81 17.09
N LEU A 249 18.31 -22.30 18.03
CA LEU A 249 19.68 -22.76 17.81
C LEU A 249 19.64 -24.27 17.61
N HIS A 250 20.11 -24.76 16.47
CA HIS A 250 20.04 -26.17 16.10
C HIS A 250 21.43 -26.78 15.96
N ARG A 251 21.61 -27.99 16.48
CA ARG A 251 22.87 -28.73 16.39
C ARG A 251 23.01 -29.33 15.00
N THR A 252 24.10 -29.00 14.30
CA THR A 252 24.43 -29.60 13.00
C THR A 252 25.79 -30.30 13.06
N GLU A 253 25.82 -31.62 12.80
CA GLU A 253 27.06 -32.42 12.86
C GLU A 253 28.12 -31.99 11.84
N HIS A 254 27.69 -31.46 10.69
CA HIS A 254 28.55 -30.98 9.62
C HIS A 254 28.61 -29.45 9.56
N TYR A 255 28.53 -28.78 10.73
CA TYR A 255 28.62 -27.33 10.80
C TYR A 255 29.93 -26.82 10.18
N LEU A 256 29.80 -25.96 9.18
CA LEU A 256 30.91 -25.23 8.58
C LEU A 256 30.82 -23.78 9.01
N ARG A 257 31.78 -23.35 9.84
CA ARG A 257 31.89 -21.97 10.29
C ARG A 257 32.06 -21.04 9.08
N PRO A 258 31.21 -20.02 8.90
CA PRO A 258 31.41 -19.03 7.86
C PRO A 258 32.78 -18.34 7.99
N ASP A 259 33.46 -18.12 6.87
CA ASP A 259 34.70 -17.34 6.82
C ASP A 259 34.42 -16.01 6.14
N TRP A 260 34.34 -14.95 6.94
CA TRP A 260 34.11 -13.60 6.46
C TRP A 260 35.27 -13.05 5.62
N ALA A 261 36.51 -13.43 5.93
CA ALA A 261 37.68 -12.85 5.30
C ALA A 261 37.89 -13.39 3.88
N THR A 262 37.63 -14.69 3.68
CA THR A 262 37.77 -15.34 2.38
C THR A 262 36.45 -15.44 1.61
N GLY A 263 35.31 -15.35 2.30
CA GLY A 263 33.97 -15.60 1.76
C GLY A 263 33.64 -17.10 1.63
N GLU A 264 34.55 -17.99 2.02
CA GLU A 264 34.39 -19.45 1.90
C GLU A 264 34.82 -20.18 3.19
N PRO A 265 33.90 -20.84 3.93
CA PRO A 265 32.49 -21.06 3.62
C PRO A 265 31.65 -19.77 3.68
N ALA A 266 30.68 -19.65 2.76
CA ALA A 266 29.80 -18.48 2.71
C ALA A 266 28.86 -18.42 3.93
N GLN A 267 28.57 -17.20 4.38
CA GLN A 267 27.47 -16.97 5.32
C GLN A 267 26.14 -17.42 4.70
N GLN A 268 25.29 -18.08 5.50
CA GLN A 268 23.98 -18.58 5.04
C GLN A 268 22.83 -17.64 5.39
N LEU A 269 23.00 -16.83 6.45
CA LEU A 269 22.04 -15.88 6.98
C LEU A 269 22.82 -14.69 7.56
N HIS A 270 22.18 -13.53 7.59
CA HIS A 270 22.67 -12.34 8.29
C HIS A 270 21.54 -11.74 9.13
N LEU A 271 21.84 -11.30 10.34
CA LEU A 271 20.89 -10.64 11.24
C LEU A 271 21.31 -9.19 11.48
N ASP A 272 20.37 -8.25 11.31
CA ASP A 272 20.58 -6.84 11.67
C ASP A 272 19.93 -6.55 13.03
N LEU A 273 20.74 -6.14 14.00
CA LEU A 273 20.31 -5.81 15.35
C LEU A 273 20.32 -4.29 15.55
N LEU A 274 19.14 -3.72 15.73
CA LEU A 274 18.99 -2.29 15.96
C LEU A 274 19.48 -1.92 17.36
N VAL A 275 20.42 -0.98 17.44
CA VAL A 275 20.98 -0.46 18.69
C VAL A 275 20.91 1.06 18.74
N ALA A 276 20.81 1.60 19.95
CA ALA A 276 20.81 3.03 20.18
C ALA A 276 22.22 3.64 20.08
N ASP A 277 23.25 2.87 20.44
CA ASP A 277 24.66 3.31 20.48
C ASP A 277 25.58 2.13 20.09
N LEU A 278 26.39 2.34 19.04
CA LEU A 278 27.29 1.30 18.53
C LEU A 278 28.46 1.00 19.47
N ASP A 279 28.97 1.98 20.22
CA ASP A 279 30.14 1.80 21.08
C ASP A 279 29.77 1.11 22.40
N GLU A 280 28.58 1.37 22.91
CA GLU A 280 28.02 0.60 24.02
C GLU A 280 27.75 -0.85 23.62
N ALA A 281 27.04 -1.05 22.50
CA ALA A 281 26.68 -2.38 22.04
C ALA A 281 27.90 -3.21 21.58
N GLU A 282 28.94 -2.59 21.01
CA GLU A 282 30.22 -3.25 20.70
C GLU A 282 30.86 -3.84 21.96
N ARG A 283 30.96 -3.04 23.03
CA ARG A 283 31.53 -3.51 24.30
C ARG A 283 30.77 -4.70 24.87
N GLU A 284 29.45 -4.69 24.75
CA GLU A 284 28.60 -5.81 25.17
C GLU A 284 28.85 -7.05 24.30
N VAL A 285 28.80 -6.92 22.97
CA VAL A 285 29.03 -8.03 22.03
C VAL A 285 30.39 -8.68 22.28
N LEU A 286 31.45 -7.89 22.39
CA LEU A 286 32.80 -8.40 22.64
C LEU A 286 32.90 -9.09 24.01
N ALA A 287 32.24 -8.56 25.05
CA ALA A 287 32.21 -9.17 26.37
C ALA A 287 31.45 -10.52 26.39
N LEU A 288 30.45 -10.68 25.54
CA LEU A 288 29.70 -11.93 25.38
C LEU A 288 30.43 -12.98 24.51
N GLY A 289 31.59 -12.63 23.94
CA GLY A 289 32.41 -13.53 23.12
C GLY A 289 32.19 -13.38 21.61
N GLY A 290 31.51 -12.31 21.17
CA GLY A 290 31.45 -11.93 19.76
C GLY A 290 32.79 -11.38 19.26
N GLN A 291 32.98 -11.38 17.94
CA GLN A 291 34.21 -10.94 17.29
C GLN A 291 33.89 -9.89 16.21
N LEU A 292 34.54 -8.72 16.24
CA LEU A 292 34.42 -7.74 15.16
C LEU A 292 35.01 -8.29 13.86
N LEU A 293 34.24 -8.21 12.78
CA LEU A 293 34.60 -8.67 11.44
C LEU A 293 34.90 -7.50 10.49
N ASP A 294 34.02 -6.50 10.48
CA ASP A 294 34.14 -5.29 9.67
C ASP A 294 33.44 -4.14 10.39
N GLY A 295 33.97 -2.93 10.31
CA GLY A 295 33.41 -1.81 11.08
C GLY A 295 33.97 -0.46 10.67
N SER A 296 33.25 0.59 11.07
CA SER A 296 33.64 1.98 10.90
C SER A 296 33.81 2.67 12.25
N ASP A 297 34.76 3.60 12.34
CA ASP A 297 34.95 4.49 13.50
C ASP A 297 33.81 5.50 13.68
N LYS A 298 32.80 5.48 12.79
CA LYS A 298 31.63 6.35 12.91
C LYS A 298 30.69 5.83 14.01
N PRO A 299 30.01 6.73 14.75
CA PRO A 299 29.06 6.35 15.79
C PRO A 299 27.67 5.97 15.24
N ILE A 300 27.44 6.14 13.93
CA ILE A 300 26.18 5.83 13.23
C ILE A 300 26.46 4.96 12.00
N GLY A 301 25.46 4.19 11.57
CA GLY A 301 25.58 3.27 10.43
C GLY A 301 25.50 1.82 10.90
N TYR A 302 26.51 1.02 10.54
CA TYR A 302 26.57 -0.40 10.91
C TYR A 302 27.99 -0.87 11.23
N ARG A 303 28.10 -1.94 12.04
CA ARG A 303 29.33 -2.72 12.28
C ARG A 303 28.99 -4.22 12.24
N VAL A 304 29.82 -5.01 11.59
CA VAL A 304 29.66 -6.45 11.37
C VAL A 304 30.47 -7.23 12.41
N TYR A 305 29.83 -8.20 13.05
CA TYR A 305 30.42 -9.09 14.05
C TYR A 305 30.13 -10.55 13.71
N ALA A 306 30.90 -11.46 14.29
CA ALA A 306 30.61 -12.88 14.37
C ALA A 306 30.16 -13.23 15.79
N ASP A 307 29.14 -14.08 15.91
CA ASP A 307 28.82 -14.74 17.17
C ASP A 307 29.89 -15.79 17.55
N PRO A 308 29.84 -16.40 18.74
CA PRO A 308 30.81 -17.43 19.15
C PRO A 308 30.90 -18.66 18.24
N ALA A 309 29.84 -18.97 17.47
CA ALA A 309 29.88 -20.04 16.47
C ALA A 309 30.46 -19.57 15.13
N GLY A 310 30.44 -18.27 14.85
CA GLY A 310 30.98 -17.63 13.65
C GLY A 310 29.93 -17.04 12.72
N HIS A 311 28.65 -16.98 13.12
CA HIS A 311 27.60 -16.41 12.28
C HIS A 311 27.76 -14.89 12.19
N PRO A 312 27.86 -14.32 10.98
CA PRO A 312 27.90 -12.87 10.83
C PRO A 312 26.56 -12.21 11.17
N PHE A 313 26.59 -11.10 11.89
CA PHE A 313 25.46 -10.23 12.17
C PHE A 313 25.92 -8.76 12.25
N CYS A 314 25.02 -7.81 12.01
CA CYS A 314 25.30 -6.39 12.17
C CYS A 314 24.67 -5.83 13.43
N LEU A 315 25.36 -4.88 14.04
CA LEU A 315 24.74 -3.85 14.85
C LEU A 315 24.46 -2.66 13.94
N VAL A 316 23.23 -2.16 13.94
CA VAL A 316 22.79 -1.05 13.08
C VAL A 316 22.15 0.06 13.92
N THR A 317 22.40 1.32 13.59
CA THR A 317 21.62 2.45 14.13
C THR A 317 20.44 2.75 13.20
N PRO A 318 19.40 3.49 13.63
CA PRO A 318 18.28 3.86 12.77
C PRO A 318 18.69 4.51 11.44
N GLU A 319 19.74 5.32 11.44
CA GLU A 319 20.30 5.98 10.26
C GLU A 319 21.00 5.00 9.30
N GLY A 320 21.39 3.83 9.79
CA GLY A 320 22.02 2.76 9.01
C GLY A 320 21.03 1.80 8.34
N LEU A 321 19.75 1.83 8.73
CA LEU A 321 18.73 0.92 8.20
C LEU A 321 18.20 1.29 6.80
N GLY A 322 18.52 2.49 6.30
CA GLY A 322 18.08 2.99 4.98
C GLY A 322 16.71 3.63 5.00
#